data_AF-A0A7W4HLF1-F1
#
_entry.id   AF-A0A7W4HLF1-F1
#
_cell.length_a   1.000
_cell.length_b   1.000
_cell.length_c   1.000
_cell.angle_alpha   90.00
_cell.angle_beta   90.00
_cell.angle_gamma   90.00
#
_symmetry.space_group_name_H-M   'P 1'
#
loop_
_entity.id
_entity.type
_entity.pdbx_description
1 polymer ?
#
loop_
_entity_poly.entity_id
_entity_poly.type
_entity_poly.pdbx_seq_one_letter_code
_entity_poly.pdbx_strand_id
1 'polypeptide(L)'
;MFKSKFHRIQLVMLLGMFALGRYFYDRLPEMITMRRNIDGVADRLERKGLISVFTLPALALVLVVIMKRAPFLDPRKEKYQQF
;
A
#
# COMPACT_ATOMS: atom_id res chain seq x y z
N MET A 1 -14.68 6.71 17.95
CA MET A 1 -13.52 5.77 17.83
C MET A 1 -13.91 4.65 16.89
N PHE A 2 -13.34 4.59 15.67
CA PHE A 2 -13.67 3.57 14.66
C PHE A 2 -13.36 2.16 15.16
N LYS A 3 -14.28 1.54 15.90
CA LYS A 3 -14.24 0.11 16.24
C LYS A 3 -14.65 -0.66 14.99
N SER A 4 -13.80 -0.66 13.96
CA SER A 4 -13.99 -1.54 12.82
C SER A 4 -13.88 -2.99 13.31
N LYS A 5 -14.94 -3.79 13.21
CA LYS A 5 -14.85 -5.23 13.51
C LYS A 5 -13.92 -5.96 12.52
N PHE A 6 -13.43 -5.27 11.50
CA PHE A 6 -12.72 -5.83 10.35
C PHE A 6 -11.19 -5.65 10.38
N HIS A 7 -10.59 -5.29 11.52
CA HIS A 7 -9.12 -5.21 11.65
C HIS A 7 -8.41 -6.50 11.21
N ARG A 8 -9.03 -7.66 11.47
CA ARG A 8 -8.50 -8.96 11.03
C ARG A 8 -8.47 -9.09 9.51
N ILE A 9 -9.52 -8.62 8.83
CA ILE A 9 -9.58 -8.62 7.36
C ILE A 9 -8.50 -7.69 6.79
N GLN A 10 -8.38 -6.48 7.34
CA GLN A 10 -7.34 -5.52 6.91
C GLN A 10 -5.94 -6.11 7.06
N LEU A 11 -5.67 -6.78 8.19
CA LEU A 11 -4.38 -7.44 8.42
C LEU A 11 -4.14 -8.58 7.42
N VAL A 12 -5.14 -9.43 7.19
CA VAL A 12 -5.05 -10.54 6.21
C VAL A 12 -4.81 -9.99 4.80
N MET A 13 -5.48 -8.90 4.42
CA MET A 13 -5.26 -8.26 3.12
C MET A 13 -3.85 -7.69 3.01
N LEU A 14 -3.36 -6.97 4.03
CA LEU A 14 -1.99 -6.45 4.04
C LEU A 14 -0.96 -7.58 3.92
N LEU A 15 -1.07 -8.62 4.75
CA LEU A 15 -0.19 -9.79 4.68
C LEU A 15 -0.28 -10.48 3.32
N GLY A 16 -1.48 -10.61 2.76
CA GLY A 16 -1.71 -11.13 1.41
C GLY A 16 -1.01 -10.31 0.33
N MET A 17 -1.05 -8.98 0.40
CA MET A 17 -0.34 -8.10 -0.54
C MET A 17 1.17 -8.32 -0.51
N PHE A 18 1.77 -8.44 0.69
CA PHE A 18 3.20 -8.73 0.82
C PHE A 18 3.54 -10.15 0.36
N ALA A 19 2.72 -11.16 0.70
CA ALA A 19 2.93 -12.54 0.29
C ALA A 19 2.83 -12.70 -1.24
N LEU A 20 1.82 -12.10 -1.86
CA LEU A 20 1.65 -12.08 -3.31
C LEU A 20 2.80 -11.33 -3.99
N GLY A 21 3.22 -10.20 -3.43
CA GLY A 21 4.41 -9.49 -3.90
C GLY A 21 5.63 -10.40 -3.93
N ARG A 22 5.95 -11.05 -2.80
CA ARG A 22 7.07 -11.99 -2.73
C ARG A 22 6.93 -13.16 -3.69
N TYR A 23 5.72 -13.70 -3.85
CA TYR A 23 5.44 -14.82 -4.74
C TYR A 23 5.64 -14.43 -6.21
N PHE A 24 5.17 -13.27 -6.64
CA PHE A 24 5.32 -12.82 -8.02
C PHE A 24 6.71 -12.26 -8.33
N TYR A 25 7.47 -11.82 -7.33
CA TYR A 25 8.81 -11.25 -7.51
C TYR A 25 9.73 -12.14 -8.36
N ASP A 26 9.74 -13.45 -8.10
CA ASP A 26 10.59 -14.40 -8.83
C ASP A 26 10.12 -14.64 -10.28
N ARG A 27 8.84 -14.35 -10.56
CA ARG A 27 8.21 -14.52 -11.89
C ARG A 27 8.25 -13.26 -12.73
N LEU A 28 8.70 -12.13 -12.18
CA LEU A 28 8.80 -10.89 -12.93
C LEU A 28 10.00 -10.91 -13.89
N PRO A 29 9.84 -10.34 -15.09
CA PRO A 29 10.95 -10.15 -16.01
C PRO A 29 12.03 -9.26 -15.39
N GLU A 30 13.28 -9.40 -15.83
CA GLU A 30 14.38 -8.58 -15.31
C GLU A 30 14.19 -7.09 -15.56
N MET A 31 13.51 -6.73 -16.65
CA MET A 31 13.16 -5.35 -17.00
C MET A 31 11.64 -5.19 -16.92
N ILE A 32 11.19 -4.20 -16.15
CA ILE A 32 9.78 -3.88 -15.93
C ILE A 32 9.50 -2.51 -16.53
N THR A 33 8.40 -2.39 -17.27
CA THR A 33 7.91 -1.11 -17.78
C THR A 33 7.36 -0.26 -16.63
N MET A 34 8.01 0.85 -16.34
CA MET A 34 7.58 1.81 -15.32
C MET A 34 6.71 2.93 -15.90
N ARG A 35 7.00 3.34 -17.13
CA ARG A 35 6.26 4.36 -17.86
C ARG A 35 6.02 3.90 -19.29
N ARG A 36 4.87 4.30 -19.80
CA ARG A 36 4.56 4.27 -21.23
C ARG A 36 4.38 5.70 -21.69
N ASN A 37 4.80 5.99 -22.91
CA ASN A 37 4.54 7.27 -23.55
C ASN A 37 3.06 7.37 -23.99
N ILE A 38 2.70 8.49 -24.61
CA ILE A 38 1.34 8.74 -25.10
C ILE A 38 0.86 7.74 -26.16
N ASP A 39 1.79 7.10 -26.87
CA ASP A 39 1.52 6.08 -27.89
C ASP A 39 1.42 4.66 -27.28
N GLY A 40 1.57 4.53 -25.96
CA GLY A 40 1.52 3.25 -25.25
C GLY A 40 2.80 2.41 -25.35
N VAL A 41 3.87 2.95 -25.92
CA VAL A 41 5.17 2.29 -26.01
C VAL A 41 5.91 2.46 -24.68
N ALA A 42 6.54 1.39 -24.21
CA ALA A 42 7.39 1.41 -23.02
C ALA A 42 8.61 2.31 -23.29
N ASP A 43 8.61 3.51 -22.71
CA ASP A 43 9.68 4.50 -22.86
C ASP A 43 10.64 4.49 -21.67
N ARG A 44 10.21 3.95 -20.52
CA ARG A 44 11.04 3.75 -19.34
C ARG A 44 10.94 2.33 -18.81
N LEU A 45 12.08 1.65 -18.85
CA LEU A 45 12.30 0.34 -18.26
C LEU A 45 13.15 0.50 -17.00
N GLU A 46 12.84 -0.25 -15.95
CA GLU A 46 13.67 -0.36 -14.75
C GLU A 46 13.95 -1.83 -14.43
N ARG A 47 15.12 -2.09 -13.86
CA ARG A 47 15.45 -3.44 -13.39
C ARG A 47 14.49 -3.84 -12.28
N LYS A 48 14.08 -5.12 -12.26
CA LYS A 48 13.25 -5.66 -11.18
C LYS A 48 13.93 -5.41 -9.84
N GLY A 49 13.19 -4.88 -8.89
CA GLY A 49 13.69 -4.53 -7.57
C GLY A 49 12.61 -4.70 -6.51
N LEU A 50 13.01 -4.72 -5.24
CA LEU A 50 12.03 -4.82 -4.14
C LEU A 50 11.03 -3.66 -4.17
N ILE A 51 11.49 -2.48 -4.61
CA ILE A 51 10.67 -1.27 -4.75
C ILE A 51 9.54 -1.51 -5.76
N SER A 52 9.78 -2.19 -6.89
CA SER A 52 8.74 -2.35 -7.92
C SER A 52 7.56 -3.22 -7.46
N VAL A 53 7.76 -4.05 -6.43
CA VAL A 53 6.74 -4.97 -5.92
C VAL A 53 6.15 -4.52 -4.58
N PHE A 54 6.98 -3.96 -3.70
CA PHE A 54 6.56 -3.64 -2.33
C PHE A 54 6.13 -2.18 -2.14
N THR A 55 6.26 -1.30 -3.13
CA THR A 55 5.82 0.10 -3.00
C THR A 55 4.32 0.21 -2.68
N LEU A 56 3.46 -0.51 -3.41
CA LEU A 56 2.02 -0.46 -3.17
C LEU A 56 1.62 -1.09 -1.81
N PRO A 57 2.08 -2.30 -1.45
CA PRO A 57 1.88 -2.84 -0.10
C PRO A 57 2.39 -1.94 1.02
N ALA A 58 3.56 -1.33 0.86
CA ALA A 58 4.14 -0.41 1.85
C ALA A 58 3.31 0.86 1.99
N LEU A 59 2.86 1.45 0.88
CA LEU A 59 1.97 2.61 0.90
C LEU A 59 0.65 2.29 1.61
N ALA A 60 0.05 1.13 1.32
CA ALA A 60 -1.17 0.68 2.00
C ALA A 60 -0.96 0.54 3.52
N LEU A 61 0.18 -0.04 3.95
CA LEU A 61 0.53 -0.15 5.35
C LEU A 61 0.66 1.23 6.01
N VAL A 62 1.38 2.16 5.37
CA VAL A 62 1.54 3.54 5.85
C VAL A 62 0.19 4.22 6.02
N LEU A 63 -0.69 4.12 5.02
CA LEU A 63 -2.04 4.69 5.10
C LEU A 63 -2.85 4.11 6.25
N VAL A 64 -2.83 2.80 6.46
CA VAL A 64 -3.50 2.16 7.59
C VAL A 64 -2.95 2.67 8.93
N VAL A 65 -1.64 2.82 9.05
CA VAL A 65 -0.99 3.38 10.25
C VAL A 65 -1.42 4.83 10.47
N ILE A 66 -1.39 5.67 9.44
CA ILE A 66 -1.82 7.07 9.51
C ILE A 66 -3.28 7.14 9.95
N MET A 67 -4.18 6.40 9.31
CA MET A 67 -5.60 6.40 9.67
C MET A 67 -5.85 5.93 11.11
N LYS A 68 -5.06 4.97 11.59
CA LYS A 68 -5.15 4.51 12.98
C LYS A 68 -4.58 5.53 13.98
N ARG A 69 -3.56 6.30 13.58
CA ARG A 69 -2.88 7.29 14.43
C ARG A 69 -3.48 8.69 14.35
N ALA A 70 -4.16 9.05 13.27
CA ALA A 70 -4.74 10.36 13.04
C ALA A 70 -5.67 10.83 14.19
N PRO A 71 -6.56 10.01 14.76
CA PRO A 71 -7.40 10.44 15.89
C PRO A 71 -6.60 10.79 17.15
N PHE A 72 -5.39 10.26 17.30
CA PHE A 72 -4.50 10.56 18.43
C PHE A 72 -3.65 11.80 18.18
N LEU A 73 -3.48 12.22 16.93
CA LEU A 73 -2.75 13.43 16.53
C LEU A 73 -3.70 14.63 16.40
N ASP A 74 -5.00 14.40 16.25
CA ASP A 74 -5.99 15.47 16.15
C ASP A 74 -6.02 16.30 17.45
N PRO A 75 -5.78 17.62 17.42
CA PRO A 75 -5.88 18.48 18.61
C PRO A 75 -7.33 18.68 19.09
N ARG A 76 -8.35 18.35 18.29
CA ARG A 76 -9.78 18.54 18.60
C ARG A 76 -10.49 17.22 18.92
N LYS A 77 -9.81 16.30 19.59
CA LYS A 77 -10.35 14.95 19.91
C LYS A 77 -11.69 14.99 20.65
N GLU A 78 -11.88 16.01 21.46
CA GLU A 78 -13.07 16.23 22.28
C GLU A 78 -14.33 16.42 21.43
N LYS A 79 -14.19 16.95 20.20
CA LYS A 79 -15.33 17.12 19.27
C LYS A 79 -15.82 15.81 18.67
N TYR A 80 -15.04 14.73 18.71
CA TYR A 80 -15.48 13.41 18.25
C TYR A 80 -16.60 12.79 19.09
N GLN A 81 -16.90 13.34 20.27
CA GLN A 81 -18.04 12.90 21.08
C GLN A 81 -19.37 13.53 20.64
N GLN A 82 -19.32 14.55 19.78
CA GLN A 82 -20.49 15.29 19.29
C GLN A 82 -21.09 14.69 18.00
N PHE A 83 -20.43 13.69 17.42
CA PHE A 83 -20.78 13.01 16.16
C PHE A 83 -20.65 11.49 16.33
#